data_AF-A0AAW0K3B5-F1
#
_entry.id   AF-A0AAW0K3B5-F1
#
_cell.length_a   1.000
_cell.length_b   1.000
_cell.length_c   1.000
_cell.angle_alpha   90.00
_cell.angle_beta   90.00
_cell.angle_gamma   90.00
#
_symmetry.space_group_name_H-M   'P 1'
#
loop_
_entity.id
_entity.type
_entity.pdbx_description
1 polymer ?
#
loop_
_entity_poly.entity_id
_entity_poly.type
_entity_poly.pdbx_seq_one_letter_code
_entity_poly.pdbx_strand_id
1 'polypeptide(L)'
;MHLTAHCLCAVPSRALGVLIQLLKAKPTLSWPWTEVYHCLLMSPRHHQEPTKDPVILNALLHICKTMHDSVNALTLEDEKRMLAHLINGFIKMVSFGRDFEQQLSFYVESRSMFCNLEPVLVQLIHSVNRLAMETRKVMKGNHSRKTAAFV
;
A
#
# COMPACT_ATOMS: atom_id res chain seq x y z
N MET A 1 15.53 -5.83 26.97
CA MET A 1 15.25 -7.08 26.23
C MET A 1 15.05 -6.70 24.77
N HIS A 2 16.11 -6.84 23.97
CA HIS A 2 16.14 -6.49 22.55
C HIS A 2 15.37 -7.54 21.75
N LEU A 3 14.18 -7.20 21.27
CA LEU A 3 13.49 -7.95 20.23
C LEU A 3 14.13 -7.59 18.89
N THR A 4 14.92 -8.51 18.34
CA THR A 4 15.52 -8.39 17.02
C THR A 4 14.45 -8.48 15.93
N ALA A 5 14.58 -7.65 14.88
CA ALA A 5 13.66 -7.48 13.76
C ALA A 5 13.37 -8.77 12.93
N HIS A 6 14.02 -9.89 13.26
CA HIS A 6 13.75 -11.20 12.67
C HIS A 6 12.40 -11.80 13.11
N CYS A 7 11.76 -11.25 14.14
CA CYS A 7 10.54 -11.84 14.72
C CYS A 7 9.26 -11.51 13.93
N LEU A 8 9.21 -10.39 13.18
CA LEU A 8 8.00 -9.94 12.47
C LEU A 8 7.72 -10.69 11.16
N CYS A 9 8.76 -11.12 10.43
CA CYS A 9 8.60 -11.90 9.20
C CYS A 9 8.22 -13.36 9.45
N ALA A 10 8.38 -13.84 10.68
CA ALA A 10 8.02 -15.19 11.10
C ALA A 10 6.67 -15.24 11.85
N VAL A 11 5.88 -14.16 11.82
CA VAL A 11 4.59 -14.10 12.49
C VAL A 11 3.59 -14.90 11.65
N PRO A 12 3.19 -16.13 12.08
CA PRO A 12 2.18 -16.88 11.36
C PRO A 12 0.90 -16.04 11.29
N SER A 13 0.09 -16.21 10.24
CA SER A 13 -1.11 -15.43 9.91
C SER A 13 -2.06 -15.16 11.10
N ARG A 14 -2.00 -16.00 12.13
CA ARG A 14 -2.72 -15.86 13.41
C ARG A 14 -2.25 -14.70 14.29
N ALA A 15 -0.96 -14.36 14.28
CA ALA A 15 -0.42 -13.30 15.12
C ALA A 15 -0.46 -11.91 14.46
N LEU A 16 -0.73 -11.83 13.14
CA LEU A 16 -1.15 -10.59 12.48
C LEU A 16 -2.49 -10.08 13.05
N GLY A 17 -3.41 -11.00 13.34
CA GLY A 17 -4.68 -10.68 14.01
C GLY A 17 -4.48 -10.11 15.41
N VAL A 18 -3.50 -10.63 16.16
CA VAL A 18 -3.12 -10.10 17.48
C VAL A 18 -2.50 -8.71 17.37
N LEU A 19 -1.65 -8.47 16.36
CA LEU A 19 -1.06 -7.16 16.10
C LEU A 19 -2.14 -6.12 15.75
N ILE A 20 -3.12 -6.48 14.92
CA ILE A 20 -4.27 -5.63 14.57
C ILE A 20 -5.14 -5.35 15.80
N GLN A 21 -5.37 -6.35 16.66
CA GLN A 21 -6.13 -6.17 17.91
C GLN A 21 -5.37 -5.30 18.92
N LEU A 22 -4.05 -5.46 19.04
CA LEU A 22 -3.21 -4.61 19.88
C LEU A 22 -3.13 -3.16 19.38
N LEU A 23 -3.11 -2.96 18.06
CA LEU A 23 -3.21 -1.63 17.42
C LEU A 23 -4.57 -0.98 17.70
N LYS A 24 -5.67 -1.76 17.69
CA LYS A 24 -7.01 -1.28 18.05
C LYS A 24 -7.16 -0.99 19.55
N ALA A 25 -6.43 -1.70 20.41
CA ALA A 25 -6.61 -1.66 21.86
C ALA A 25 -5.92 -0.49 22.58
N LYS A 26 -5.14 0.37 21.90
CA LYS A 26 -4.49 1.55 22.52
C LYS A 26 -4.75 2.85 21.75
N PRO A 27 -5.92 3.49 21.96
CA PRO A 27 -6.29 4.73 21.28
C PRO A 27 -5.67 6.01 21.89
N THR A 28 -4.87 5.91 22.96
CA THR A 28 -4.38 7.08 23.72
C THR A 28 -2.86 7.22 23.79
N LEU A 29 -2.09 6.35 23.13
CA LEU A 29 -0.65 6.55 23.03
C LEU A 29 -0.38 7.42 21.80
N SER A 30 0.25 8.58 22.03
CA SER A 30 0.99 9.32 21.03
C SER A 30 2.07 8.41 20.47
N TRP A 31 1.71 7.54 19.52
CA TRP A 31 2.67 6.68 18.84
C TRP A 31 3.64 7.61 18.12
N PRO A 32 4.93 7.67 18.49
CA PRO A 32 5.88 8.32 17.63
C PRO A 32 5.90 7.46 16.37
N TRP A 33 5.41 8.02 15.27
CA TRP A 33 5.25 7.36 13.97
C TRP A 33 6.47 6.51 13.60
N THR A 34 7.65 6.91 14.08
CA THR A 34 8.97 6.28 14.01
C THR A 34 9.05 4.80 14.37
N GLU A 35 8.33 4.27 15.37
CA GLU A 35 8.44 2.85 15.76
C GLU A 35 7.71 1.93 14.77
N VAL A 36 6.50 2.32 14.35
CA VAL A 36 5.75 1.65 13.29
C VAL A 36 6.45 1.84 11.95
N TYR A 37 7.02 3.04 11.73
CA TYR A 37 7.92 3.36 10.63
C TYR A 37 9.11 2.41 10.55
N HIS A 38 9.82 2.21 11.65
CA HIS A 38 11.03 1.39 11.68
C HIS A 38 10.71 -0.08 11.40
N CYS A 39 9.56 -0.58 11.92
CA CYS A 39 9.04 -1.90 11.58
C CYS A 39 8.68 -2.04 10.09
N LEU A 40 7.98 -1.07 9.50
CA LEU A 40 7.55 -1.16 8.09
C LEU A 40 8.69 -0.84 7.10
N LEU A 41 9.63 0.04 7.45
CA LEU A 41 10.73 0.53 6.62
C LEU A 41 11.96 -0.41 6.65
N MET A 42 12.11 -1.27 7.67
CA MET A 42 13.06 -2.39 7.63
C MET A 42 12.57 -3.58 6.78
N SER A 43 11.29 -3.64 6.42
CA SER A 43 10.70 -4.78 5.71
C SER A 43 10.62 -4.73 4.16
N PRO A 44 10.96 -3.64 3.40
CA PRO A 44 10.90 -3.70 1.94
C PRO A 44 12.20 -4.15 1.28
N ARG A 45 13.33 -4.21 2.00
CA ARG A 45 14.63 -4.50 1.38
C ARG A 45 14.94 -5.97 1.16
N HIS A 46 14.19 -6.90 1.76
CA HIS A 46 14.54 -8.33 1.72
C HIS A 46 13.47 -9.27 1.12
N HIS A 47 12.25 -8.81 0.82
CA HIS A 47 11.27 -9.66 0.16
C HIS A 47 10.18 -8.82 -0.55
N GLN A 48 10.45 -8.38 -1.78
CA GLN A 48 9.42 -7.78 -2.65
C GLN A 48 8.88 -8.84 -3.62
N GLU A 49 8.29 -9.91 -3.09
CA GLU A 49 7.38 -10.71 -3.90
C GLU A 49 6.02 -10.01 -3.89
N PRO A 50 5.50 -9.58 -5.06
CA PRO A 50 4.20 -8.94 -5.11
C PRO A 50 3.12 -9.90 -4.60
N THR A 51 2.26 -9.42 -3.71
CA THR A 51 1.22 -10.23 -3.07
C THR A 51 -0.16 -9.89 -3.59
N LYS A 52 -1.01 -10.92 -3.62
CA LYS A 52 -2.44 -10.85 -3.94
C LYS A 52 -3.31 -11.34 -2.78
N ASP A 53 -2.71 -11.65 -1.63
CA ASP A 53 -3.43 -12.17 -0.48
C ASP A 53 -4.33 -11.08 0.12
N PRO A 54 -5.66 -11.24 0.08
CA PRO A 54 -6.58 -10.18 0.48
C PRO A 54 -6.47 -9.84 1.98
N VAL A 55 -6.02 -10.77 2.83
CA VAL A 55 -5.86 -10.51 4.27
C VAL A 55 -4.65 -9.61 4.49
N ILE A 56 -3.52 -9.91 3.85
CA ILE A 56 -2.31 -9.09 3.91
C ILE A 56 -2.57 -7.70 3.30
N LEU A 57 -3.21 -7.66 2.14
CA LEU A 57 -3.52 -6.41 1.44
C LEU A 57 -4.45 -5.51 2.27
N ASN A 58 -5.53 -6.07 2.82
CA ASN A 58 -6.47 -5.31 3.66
C ASN A 58 -5.82 -4.83 4.96
N ALA A 59 -4.95 -5.65 5.59
CA ALA A 59 -4.23 -5.26 6.79
C ALA A 59 -3.27 -4.09 6.51
N LEU A 60 -2.45 -4.19 5.46
CA LEU A 60 -1.52 -3.12 5.06
C LEU A 60 -2.26 -1.85 4.63
N LEU A 61 -3.36 -1.98 3.90
CA LEU A 61 -4.20 -0.86 3.51
C LEU A 61 -4.78 -0.15 4.74
N HIS A 62 -5.29 -0.90 5.71
CA HIS A 62 -5.81 -0.34 6.96
C HIS A 62 -4.73 0.41 7.76
N ILE A 63 -3.51 -0.13 7.82
CA ILE A 63 -2.36 0.52 8.46
C ILE A 63 -2.02 1.82 7.72
N CYS A 64 -1.87 1.77 6.38
CA CYS A 64 -1.59 2.94 5.54
C CYS A 64 -2.65 4.03 5.69
N LYS A 65 -3.93 3.65 5.72
CA LYS A 65 -5.05 4.56 5.95
C LYS A 65 -4.98 5.22 7.32
N THR A 66 -4.79 4.43 8.37
CA THR A 66 -4.70 4.94 9.75
C THR A 66 -3.53 5.91 9.91
N MET A 67 -2.39 5.63 9.25
CA MET A 67 -1.24 6.55 9.23
C MET A 67 -1.49 7.82 8.40
N HIS A 68 -2.33 7.75 7.37
CA HIS A 68 -2.71 8.91 6.57
C HIS A 68 -3.74 9.80 7.29
N ASP A 69 -4.74 9.19 7.92
CA ASP A 69 -5.83 9.92 8.59
C ASP A 69 -5.36 10.73 9.81
N SER A 70 -4.15 10.45 10.32
CA SER A 70 -3.53 11.21 11.40
C SER A 70 -2.76 12.46 10.94
N VAL A 71 -2.48 12.58 9.65
CA VAL A 71 -1.79 13.73 9.06
C VAL A 71 -2.68 14.95 9.23
N ASN A 72 -2.11 16.01 9.81
CA ASN A 72 -2.83 17.25 10.07
C ASN A 72 -1.98 18.48 9.66
N ALA A 73 -2.50 19.68 9.93
CA ALA A 73 -1.85 20.93 9.54
C ALA A 73 -0.47 21.15 10.20
N LEU A 74 -0.20 20.47 11.32
CA LEU A 74 1.07 20.55 12.06
C LEU A 74 2.07 19.45 11.66
N THR A 75 1.66 18.48 10.84
CA THR A 75 2.56 17.42 10.37
C THR A 75 3.61 18.00 9.43
N LEU A 76 4.88 17.73 9.74
CA LEU A 76 6.02 18.24 8.99
C LEU A 76 6.03 17.66 7.58
N GLU A 77 6.58 18.43 6.62
CA GLU A 77 6.69 17.98 5.24
C GLU A 77 7.53 16.71 5.09
N ASP A 78 8.58 16.56 5.89
CA ASP A 78 9.40 15.34 5.89
C ASP A 78 8.62 14.11 6.37
N GLU A 79 7.75 14.26 7.38
CA GLU A 79 6.88 13.17 7.82
C GLU A 79 5.87 12.77 6.73
N LYS A 80 5.29 13.76 6.04
CA LYS A 80 4.41 13.51 4.88
C LYS A 80 5.16 12.82 3.74
N ARG A 81 6.39 13.23 3.47
CA ARG A 81 7.26 12.65 2.44
C ARG A 81 7.60 11.21 2.77
N MET A 82 8.00 10.97 4.02
CA MET A 82 8.22 9.63 4.53
C MET A 82 6.95 8.80 4.31
N LEU A 83 5.78 9.27 4.77
CA LEU A 83 4.51 8.54 4.67
C LEU A 83 4.19 8.16 3.22
N ALA A 84 4.38 9.11 2.30
CA ALA A 84 4.20 8.88 0.89
C ALA A 84 5.15 7.79 0.35
N HIS A 85 6.42 7.75 0.79
CA HIS A 85 7.35 6.68 0.40
C HIS A 85 6.87 5.29 0.86
N LEU A 86 6.30 5.21 2.05
CA LEU A 86 5.79 3.97 2.61
C LEU A 86 4.56 3.45 1.84
N ILE A 87 3.60 4.34 1.59
CA ILE A 87 2.40 4.04 0.81
C ILE A 87 2.79 3.66 -0.63
N ASN A 88 3.77 4.34 -1.22
CA ASN A 88 4.30 3.98 -2.54
C ASN A 88 4.94 2.59 -2.56
N GLY A 89 5.62 2.20 -1.48
CA GLY A 89 6.11 0.84 -1.29
C GLY A 89 4.98 -0.18 -1.27
N PHE A 90 3.92 0.07 -0.50
CA PHE A 90 2.72 -0.77 -0.46
C PHE A 90 2.07 -0.90 -1.84
N ILE A 91 1.81 0.21 -2.54
CA ILE A 91 1.18 0.22 -3.87
C ILE A 91 1.98 -0.64 -4.87
N LYS A 92 3.33 -0.63 -4.80
CA LYS A 92 4.18 -1.45 -5.67
C LYS A 92 4.16 -2.93 -5.34
N MET A 93 3.87 -3.30 -4.09
CA MET A 93 3.76 -4.70 -3.67
C MET A 93 2.41 -5.34 -4.07
N VAL A 94 1.37 -4.54 -4.32
CA VAL A 94 0.06 -5.07 -4.73
C VAL A 94 0.09 -5.47 -6.20
N SER A 95 -0.14 -6.75 -6.50
CA SER A 95 -0.29 -7.24 -7.86
C SER A 95 -1.41 -8.25 -7.97
N PHE A 96 -2.38 -7.99 -8.84
CA PHE A 96 -3.44 -8.93 -9.20
C PHE A 96 -3.10 -9.74 -10.48
N GLY A 97 -1.85 -9.67 -10.95
CA GLY A 97 -1.40 -10.41 -12.13
C GLY A 97 -2.09 -9.96 -13.42
N ARG A 98 -2.84 -10.87 -14.06
CA ARG A 98 -3.58 -10.58 -15.31
C ARG A 98 -4.98 -10.01 -15.08
N ASP A 99 -5.41 -9.88 -13.83
CA ASP A 99 -6.68 -9.25 -13.49
C ASP A 99 -6.53 -7.71 -13.50
N PHE A 100 -6.51 -7.15 -14.70
CA PHE A 100 -6.28 -5.73 -14.91
C PHE A 100 -7.43 -4.86 -14.38
N GLU A 101 -8.66 -5.38 -14.38
CA GLU A 101 -9.84 -4.66 -13.85
C GLU A 101 -9.72 -4.53 -12.32
N GLN A 102 -9.37 -5.61 -11.62
CA GLN A 102 -9.13 -5.57 -10.19
C GLN A 102 -7.94 -4.67 -9.81
N GLN A 103 -6.86 -4.70 -10.60
CA GLN A 103 -5.71 -3.83 -10.39
C GLN A 103 -6.06 -2.35 -10.59
N LEU A 104 -6.86 -2.01 -11.59
CA LEU A 104 -7.33 -0.65 -11.82
C LEU A 104 -8.26 -0.19 -10.69
N SER A 105 -9.18 -1.05 -10.25
CA SER A 105 -10.08 -0.76 -9.12
C SER A 105 -9.28 -0.42 -7.86
N PHE A 106 -8.21 -1.18 -7.57
CA PHE A 106 -7.31 -0.89 -6.46
C PHE A 106 -6.62 0.48 -6.59
N TYR A 107 -6.17 0.88 -7.79
CA TYR A 107 -5.56 2.20 -8.00
C TYR A 107 -6.57 3.35 -7.85
N VAL A 108 -7.81 3.17 -8.29
CA VAL A 108 -8.88 4.16 -8.11
C VAL A 108 -9.21 4.35 -6.63
N GLU A 109 -9.35 3.25 -5.89
CA GLU A 109 -9.57 3.31 -4.43
C GLU A 109 -8.40 3.98 -3.71
N SER A 110 -7.16 3.58 -4.04
CA SER A 110 -5.94 4.18 -3.48
C SER A 110 -5.86 5.68 -3.74
N ARG A 111 -6.25 6.14 -4.94
CA ARG A 111 -6.30 7.57 -5.27
C ARG A 111 -7.29 8.32 -4.38
N SER A 112 -8.48 7.75 -4.16
CA SER A 112 -9.49 8.37 -3.30
C SER A 112 -9.04 8.43 -1.84
N MET A 113 -8.29 7.43 -1.38
CA MET A 113 -7.82 7.34 0.00
C MET A 113 -6.65 8.28 0.31
N PHE A 114 -5.70 8.43 -0.63
CA PHE A 114 -4.45 9.15 -0.41
C PHE A 114 -4.36 10.45 -1.23
N CYS A 115 -5.49 11.10 -1.48
CA CYS A 115 -5.61 12.27 -2.36
C CYS A 115 -4.77 13.48 -1.94
N ASN A 116 -4.40 13.57 -0.66
CA ASN A 116 -3.65 14.69 -0.09
C ASN A 116 -2.12 14.52 -0.17
N LEU A 117 -1.64 13.39 -0.70
CA LEU A 117 -0.21 13.11 -0.84
C LEU A 117 0.19 13.10 -2.32
N GLU A 118 0.68 14.24 -2.82
CA GLU A 118 1.13 14.36 -4.22
C GLU A 118 2.12 13.26 -4.67
N PRO A 119 3.13 12.86 -3.88
CA PRO A 119 4.05 11.81 -4.32
C PRO A 119 3.37 10.44 -4.50
N VAL A 120 2.24 10.20 -3.83
CA VAL A 120 1.42 8.99 -4.02
C VAL A 120 0.62 9.08 -5.30
N LEU A 121 0.04 10.25 -5.60
CA LEU A 121 -0.69 10.48 -6.85
C LEU A 121 0.20 10.30 -8.08
N VAL A 122 1.42 10.83 -8.04
CA VAL A 122 2.42 10.65 -9.11
C VAL A 122 2.74 9.16 -9.31
N GLN A 123 2.95 8.41 -8.23
CA GLN A 123 3.18 6.97 -8.31
C GLN A 123 1.98 6.21 -8.91
N LEU A 124 0.76 6.57 -8.54
CA LEU A 124 -0.45 5.97 -9.10
C LEU A 124 -0.58 6.23 -10.60
N ILE A 125 -0.27 7.45 -11.07
CA ILE A 125 -0.25 7.78 -12.50
C ILE A 125 0.75 6.88 -13.24
N HIS A 126 1.97 6.72 -12.72
CA HIS A 126 2.96 5.81 -13.32
C HIS A 126 2.48 4.35 -13.32
N SER A 127 1.86 3.89 -12.24
CA SER A 127 1.33 2.52 -12.13
C SER A 127 0.19 2.27 -13.12
N VAL A 128 -0.74 3.22 -13.29
CA VAL A 128 -1.84 3.14 -14.27
C VAL A 128 -1.30 3.16 -15.71
N ASN A 129 -0.34 4.03 -16.01
CA ASN A 129 0.30 4.07 -17.33
C ASN A 129 0.99 2.74 -17.65
N ARG A 130 1.69 2.15 -16.67
CA ARG A 130 2.27 0.81 -16.81
C ARG A 130 1.19 -0.24 -17.05
N LEU A 131 0.10 -0.22 -16.27
CA LEU A 131 -1.02 -1.14 -16.41
C LEU A 131 -1.64 -1.08 -17.82
N ALA A 132 -1.81 0.12 -18.37
CA ALA A 132 -2.32 0.33 -19.72
C ALA A 132 -1.39 -0.29 -20.78
N MET A 133 -0.07 -0.10 -20.64
CA MET A 133 0.92 -0.69 -21.54
C MET A 133 0.95 -2.22 -21.47
N GLU A 134 0.86 -2.81 -20.27
CA GLU A 134 0.79 -4.27 -20.09
C GLU A 134 -0.52 -4.85 -20.67
N THR A 135 -1.64 -4.16 -20.44
CA THR A 135 -2.95 -4.54 -21.02
C THR A 135 -2.88 -4.57 -22.54
N ARG A 136 -2.29 -3.54 -23.16
CA ARG A 136 -2.10 -3.47 -24.63
C ARG A 136 -1.25 -4.62 -25.16
N LYS A 137 -0.15 -4.97 -24.49
CA LYS A 137 0.72 -6.10 -24.88
C LYS A 137 -0.03 -7.42 -24.88
N VAL A 138 -0.85 -7.67 -23.86
CA VAL A 138 -1.62 -8.91 -23.72
C VAL A 138 -2.79 -8.97 -24.71
N MET A 139 -3.48 -7.86 -24.92
CA MET A 139 -4.63 -7.77 -25.82
C MET A 139 -4.23 -7.77 -27.31
N LYS A 140 -2.96 -7.47 -27.65
CA LYS A 140 -2.45 -7.37 -29.05
C LYS A 140 -3.30 -6.47 -29.97
N GLY A 141 -4.03 -5.51 -29.40
CA GLY A 141 -4.97 -4.65 -30.13
C GLY A 141 -6.40 -5.18 -30.24
N ASN A 142 -6.72 -6.36 -29.70
CA ASN A 142 -8.11 -6.80 -29.55
C ASN A 142 -8.72 -6.15 -28.30
N HIS A 143 -9.61 -5.20 -28.53
CA HIS A 143 -10.36 -4.57 -27.45
C HIS A 143 -11.57 -5.44 -27.07
N SER A 144 -11.84 -5.54 -25.76
CA SER A 144 -13.14 -6.04 -25.31
C SER A 144 -14.23 -5.03 -25.67
N ARG A 145 -15.50 -5.44 -25.68
CA ARG A 145 -16.63 -4.52 -25.93
C ARG A 145 -16.61 -3.27 -25.01
N LYS A 146 -16.08 -3.41 -23.79
CA LYS A 146 -15.94 -2.30 -22.82
C LYS A 146 -14.77 -1.36 -23.14
N THR A 147 -13.71 -1.84 -23.79
CA THR A 147 -12.50 -1.06 -24.11
C THR A 147 -12.46 -0.54 -25.56
N ALA A 148 -13.38 -0.98 -26.42
CA ALA A 148 -13.52 -0.48 -27.79
C ALA A 148 -14.06 0.95 -27.88
N ALA A 149 -14.80 1.41 -26.87
CA ALA A 149 -15.38 2.76 -26.84
C ALA A 149 -14.36 3.89 -26.55
N PHE A 150 -13.13 3.53 -26.19
CA PHE A 150 -12.10 4.47 -25.72
C PHE A 150 -10.87 4.51 -26.63
N VAL A 151 -10.96 3.95 -27.85
CA VAL A 151 -9.87 3.86 -28.83
C VAL A 151 -10.31 4.48 -30.13
#